data_AF-A0A1D9PD12-F1
#
_entry.id   AF-A0A1D9PD12-F1
#
_cell.length_a   1.000
_cell.length_b   1.000
_cell.length_c   1.000
_cell.angle_alpha   90.00
_cell.angle_beta   90.00
_cell.angle_gamma   90.00
#
_symmetry.space_group_name_H-M   'P 1'
#
loop_
_entity.id
_entity.type
_entity.pdbx_description
1 polymer ?
#
loop_
_entity_poly.entity_id
_entity_poly.type
_entity_poly.pdbx_seq_one_letter_code
_entity_poly.pdbx_strand_id
1 'polypeptide(L)'
;MSEMKQIFLILMPLFLILLGCKKMEQTEKTKNMSNFIKVKSNIVVDTIKTDKFWTIIGHAVKESKGNDDLKEQILISELKKLSLVEIKNFEFAFRKCIIDADEFKIMAAMKIIEGYVSDDSYLYFRCWLIGQGKTIFQETLKNPDYLTNVVNQDKIHEFEGLMYVATKAYEIKSGKKEDESFPRNEAGKIGLDYDFGAPPTKGVDWTEDELPNLLPKLYSKYND
;
A
#
# COMPACT_ATOMS: atom_id res chain seq x y z
N MET A 1 -61.37 -23.12 37.27
CA MET A 1 -60.83 -22.29 36.18
C MET A 1 -60.05 -21.17 36.82
N SER A 2 -58.78 -21.01 36.43
CA SER A 2 -57.91 -19.84 36.66
C SER A 2 -57.50 -19.51 38.09
N GLU A 3 -56.28 -19.88 38.51
CA GLU A 3 -55.32 -19.03 39.27
C GLU A 3 -53.91 -19.66 39.22
N MET A 4 -53.39 -19.87 38.01
CA MET A 4 -52.00 -20.35 37.82
C MET A 4 -51.28 -19.52 36.75
N LYS A 5 -51.48 -18.19 36.78
CA LYS A 5 -50.84 -17.24 35.87
C LYS A 5 -50.66 -15.88 36.55
N GLN A 6 -49.63 -15.76 37.39
CA GLN A 6 -48.95 -14.53 37.86
C GLN A 6 -48.23 -14.97 39.15
N ILE A 7 -46.94 -15.30 39.15
CA ILE A 7 -45.83 -14.34 39.19
C ILE A 7 -44.60 -15.09 38.63
N PHE A 8 -44.40 -14.98 37.32
CA PHE A 8 -43.17 -15.38 36.62
C PHE A 8 -42.26 -14.14 36.40
N LEU A 9 -42.49 -13.06 37.14
CA LEU A 9 -42.08 -11.70 36.72
C LEU A 9 -41.01 -11.03 37.61
N ILE A 10 -40.24 -11.78 38.41
CA ILE A 10 -39.16 -11.19 39.25
C ILE A 10 -37.77 -11.82 39.00
N LEU A 11 -37.66 -12.92 38.26
CA LEU A 11 -36.36 -13.53 37.91
C LEU A 11 -35.78 -13.10 36.55
N MET A 12 -36.52 -12.33 35.76
CA MET A 12 -36.08 -11.88 34.43
C MET A 12 -35.08 -10.69 34.40
N PRO A 13 -35.01 -9.76 35.37
CA PRO A 13 -34.07 -8.63 35.27
C PRO A 13 -32.61 -9.05 35.55
N LEU A 14 -32.36 -10.00 36.45
CA LEU A 14 -30.99 -10.41 36.81
C LEU A 14 -30.28 -11.15 35.66
N PHE A 15 -31.02 -11.98 34.91
CA PHE A 15 -30.47 -12.73 33.78
C PHE A 15 -30.12 -11.82 32.58
N LEU A 16 -30.94 -10.80 32.32
CA LEU A 16 -30.66 -9.78 31.30
C LEU A 16 -29.42 -8.94 31.65
N ILE A 17 -29.21 -8.60 32.93
CA ILE A 17 -28.03 -7.86 33.39
C ILE A 17 -26.75 -8.70 33.23
N LEU A 18 -26.78 -9.99 33.59
CA LEU A 18 -25.64 -10.90 33.43
C LEU A 18 -25.28 -11.15 31.95
N LEU A 19 -26.28 -11.28 31.08
CA LEU A 19 -26.09 -11.36 29.62
C LEU A 19 -25.49 -10.06 29.07
N GLY A 20 -25.96 -8.89 29.53
CA GLY A 20 -25.43 -7.59 29.17
C GLY A 20 -23.96 -7.42 29.59
N CYS A 21 -23.63 -7.81 30.83
CA CYS A 21 -22.28 -7.71 31.38
C CYS A 21 -21.27 -8.60 30.62
N LYS A 22 -21.63 -9.86 30.33
CA LYS A 22 -20.81 -10.76 29.50
C LYS A 22 -20.60 -10.22 28.08
N LYS A 23 -21.64 -9.62 27.47
CA LYS A 23 -21.56 -9.05 26.12
C LYS A 23 -20.64 -7.82 26.10
N MET A 24 -20.70 -6.95 27.10
CA MET A 24 -19.80 -5.79 27.21
C MET A 24 -18.35 -6.24 27.42
N GLU A 25 -18.09 -7.17 28.34
CA GLU A 25 -16.74 -7.69 28.62
C GLU A 25 -16.11 -8.34 27.37
N GLN A 26 -16.91 -9.09 26.59
CA GLN A 26 -16.44 -9.74 25.37
C GLN A 26 -16.20 -8.74 24.23
N THR A 27 -17.03 -7.71 24.12
CA THR A 27 -16.84 -6.62 23.16
C THR A 27 -15.56 -5.83 23.48
N GLU A 28 -15.32 -5.56 24.76
CA GLU A 28 -14.14 -4.83 25.23
C GLU A 28 -12.84 -5.65 25.06
N LYS A 29 -12.88 -6.96 25.36
CA LYS A 29 -11.77 -7.90 25.03
C LYS A 29 -11.45 -7.94 23.54
N THR A 30 -12.48 -7.95 22.68
CA THR A 30 -12.30 -7.99 21.22
C THR A 30 -11.68 -6.69 20.71
N LYS A 31 -12.15 -5.54 21.20
CA LYS A 31 -11.61 -4.21 20.89
C LYS A 31 -10.17 -4.03 21.37
N ASN A 32 -9.85 -4.55 22.56
CA ASN A 32 -8.49 -4.51 23.10
C ASN A 32 -7.54 -5.39 22.29
N MET A 33 -7.98 -6.59 21.88
CA MET A 33 -7.21 -7.47 21.01
C MET A 33 -7.00 -6.84 19.62
N SER A 34 -8.03 -6.27 18.99
CA SER A 34 -7.89 -5.60 17.69
C SER A 34 -6.95 -4.40 17.77
N ASN A 35 -7.03 -3.62 18.85
CA ASN A 35 -6.11 -2.50 19.09
C ASN A 35 -4.67 -2.99 19.27
N PHE A 36 -4.46 -4.08 20.03
CA PHE A 36 -3.13 -4.65 20.23
C PHE A 36 -2.52 -5.18 18.91
N ILE A 37 -3.32 -5.86 18.09
CA ILE A 37 -2.90 -6.33 16.76
C ILE A 37 -2.51 -5.15 15.87
N LYS A 38 -3.31 -4.07 15.87
CA LYS A 38 -3.03 -2.85 15.09
C LYS A 38 -1.77 -2.12 15.56
N VAL A 39 -1.55 -2.01 16.87
CA VAL A 39 -0.32 -1.40 17.41
C VAL A 39 0.90 -2.25 17.04
N LYS A 40 0.79 -3.57 17.14
CA LYS A 40 1.87 -4.48 16.78
C LYS A 40 2.19 -4.42 15.28
N SER A 41 1.18 -4.38 14.40
CA SER A 41 1.40 -4.22 12.95
C SER A 41 2.10 -2.90 12.64
N ASN A 42 1.68 -1.79 13.25
CA ASN A 42 2.31 -0.48 13.04
C ASN A 42 3.80 -0.49 13.44
N ILE A 43 4.15 -1.07 14.60
CA ILE A 43 5.55 -1.21 15.03
C ILE A 43 6.35 -2.03 14.03
N VAL A 44 5.78 -3.14 13.53
CA VAL A 44 6.45 -3.98 12.52
C VAL A 44 6.68 -3.20 11.23
N VAL A 45 5.68 -2.45 10.74
CA VAL A 45 5.78 -1.64 9.52
C VAL A 45 6.88 -0.58 9.64
N ASP A 46 6.99 0.10 10.79
CA ASP A 46 8.01 1.12 11.03
C ASP A 46 9.45 0.55 11.05
N THR A 47 9.60 -0.75 11.32
CA THR A 47 10.91 -1.43 11.35
C THR A 47 11.36 -1.98 9.99
N ILE A 48 10.52 -1.90 8.95
CA ILE A 48 10.85 -2.40 7.61
C ILE A 48 12.00 -1.59 7.02
N LYS A 49 13.13 -2.26 6.78
CA LYS A 49 14.31 -1.66 6.14
C LYS A 49 14.15 -1.65 4.63
N THR A 50 14.43 -0.51 4.00
CA THR A 50 14.28 -0.32 2.55
C THR A 50 15.61 -0.24 1.79
N ASP A 51 16.77 -0.27 2.45
CA ASP A 51 18.07 -0.05 1.78
C ASP A 51 18.40 -1.12 0.73
N LYS A 52 18.18 -2.39 1.06
CA LYS A 52 18.39 -3.50 0.11
C LYS A 52 17.38 -3.45 -1.04
N PHE A 53 16.13 -3.08 -0.74
CA PHE A 53 15.09 -2.86 -1.75
C PHE A 53 15.51 -1.79 -2.75
N TRP A 54 15.94 -0.62 -2.27
CA TRP A 54 16.41 0.47 -3.13
C TRP A 54 17.68 0.14 -3.90
N THR A 55 18.57 -0.70 -3.33
CA THR A 55 19.76 -1.19 -4.06
C THR A 55 19.35 -2.04 -5.27
N ILE A 56 18.38 -2.93 -5.11
CA ILE A 56 17.86 -3.80 -6.18
C ILE A 56 17.12 -2.98 -7.23
N ILE A 57 16.24 -2.06 -6.82
CA ILE A 57 15.53 -1.14 -7.73
C ILE A 57 16.54 -0.30 -8.51
N GLY A 58 17.51 0.33 -7.84
CA GLY A 58 18.51 1.18 -8.49
C GLY A 58 19.35 0.43 -9.53
N HIS A 59 19.70 -0.83 -9.25
CA HIS A 59 20.35 -1.70 -10.24
C HIS A 59 19.44 -1.94 -11.45
N ALA A 60 18.19 -2.33 -11.24
CA ALA A 60 17.26 -2.58 -12.34
C ALA A 60 16.99 -1.34 -13.19
N VAL A 61 16.83 -0.16 -12.57
CA VAL A 61 16.66 1.13 -13.26
C VAL A 61 17.84 1.44 -14.17
N LYS A 62 19.07 1.25 -13.66
CA LYS A 62 20.29 1.49 -14.44
C LYS A 62 20.40 0.54 -15.63
N GLU A 63 20.21 -0.75 -15.40
CA GLU A 63 20.43 -1.77 -16.42
C GLU A 63 19.30 -1.85 -17.45
N SER A 64 18.06 -1.47 -17.08
CA SER A 64 16.92 -1.51 -18.01
C SER A 64 16.88 -0.36 -19.01
N LYS A 65 17.66 0.72 -18.78
CA LYS A 65 17.75 1.90 -19.66
C LYS A 65 16.38 2.48 -20.06
N GLY A 66 15.43 2.47 -19.12
CA GLY A 66 14.08 3.02 -19.31
C GLY A 66 13.11 2.09 -20.05
N ASN A 67 13.45 0.82 -20.25
CA ASN A 67 12.50 -0.21 -20.69
C ASN A 67 11.94 -0.95 -19.47
N ASP A 68 10.63 -0.89 -19.25
CA ASP A 68 10.00 -1.47 -18.05
C ASP A 68 9.84 -2.99 -18.11
N ASP A 69 9.62 -3.58 -19.28
CA ASP A 69 9.62 -5.05 -19.44
C ASP A 69 10.98 -5.65 -19.07
N LEU A 70 12.06 -5.02 -19.53
CA LEU A 70 13.42 -5.41 -19.19
C LEU A 70 13.70 -5.18 -17.69
N LYS A 71 13.19 -4.08 -17.12
CA LYS A 71 13.31 -3.78 -15.69
C LYS A 71 12.64 -4.88 -14.86
N GLU A 72 11.44 -5.29 -15.23
CA GLU A 72 10.72 -6.39 -14.58
C GLU A 72 11.55 -7.70 -14.61
N GLN A 73 12.07 -8.05 -15.79
CA GLN A 73 12.91 -9.25 -15.94
C GLN A 73 14.18 -9.20 -15.09
N ILE A 74 14.85 -8.05 -15.03
CA ILE A 74 16.04 -7.85 -14.18
C ILE A 74 15.67 -8.00 -12.71
N LEU A 75 14.57 -7.38 -12.26
CA LEU A 75 14.11 -7.49 -10.87
C LEU A 75 13.84 -8.94 -10.49
N ILE A 76 13.10 -9.69 -11.31
CA ILE A 76 12.84 -11.12 -11.07
C ILE A 76 14.16 -11.91 -11.01
N SER A 77 15.10 -11.61 -11.92
CA SER A 77 16.41 -12.27 -11.99
C SER A 77 17.29 -11.98 -10.77
N GLU A 78 17.25 -10.78 -10.21
CA GLU A 78 17.96 -10.45 -8.98
C GLU A 78 17.29 -11.09 -7.75
N LEU A 79 15.96 -11.02 -7.67
CA LEU A 79 15.21 -11.53 -6.54
C LEU A 79 15.33 -13.05 -6.37
N LYS A 80 15.32 -13.82 -7.47
CA LYS A 80 15.46 -15.29 -7.39
C LYS A 80 16.80 -15.76 -6.79
N LYS A 81 17.82 -14.89 -6.80
CA LYS A 81 19.14 -15.17 -6.17
C LYS A 81 19.06 -15.08 -4.64
N LEU A 82 18.14 -14.30 -4.09
CA LEU A 82 17.99 -14.05 -2.65
C LEU A 82 17.23 -15.18 -1.94
N SER A 83 17.35 -15.32 -0.62
CA SER A 83 16.52 -16.27 0.14
C SER A 83 15.03 -15.95 0.04
N LEU A 84 14.15 -16.94 0.31
CA LEU A 84 12.70 -16.74 0.30
C LEU A 84 12.26 -15.64 1.28
N VAL A 85 12.92 -15.53 2.44
CA VAL A 85 12.67 -14.47 3.42
C VAL A 85 13.06 -13.10 2.87
N GLU A 86 14.17 -12.99 2.15
CA GLU A 86 14.59 -11.73 1.55
C GLU A 86 13.68 -11.28 0.40
N ILE A 87 13.12 -12.22 -0.38
CA ILE A 87 12.11 -11.92 -1.40
C ILE A 87 10.85 -11.35 -0.73
N LYS A 88 10.41 -11.92 0.40
CA LYS A 88 9.31 -11.38 1.20
C LYS A 88 9.61 -9.98 1.75
N ASN A 89 10.83 -9.78 2.27
CA ASN A 89 11.24 -8.45 2.74
C ASN A 89 11.29 -7.40 1.63
N PHE A 90 11.60 -7.80 0.39
CA PHE A 90 11.49 -6.92 -0.78
C PHE A 90 10.03 -6.48 -1.01
N GLU A 91 9.09 -7.43 -0.98
CA GLU A 91 7.65 -7.13 -1.07
C GLU A 91 7.22 -6.18 0.04
N PHE A 92 7.65 -6.42 1.29
CA PHE A 92 7.27 -5.57 2.42
C PHE A 92 7.76 -4.13 2.23
N ALA A 93 9.00 -3.96 1.74
CA ALA A 93 9.54 -2.65 1.42
C ALA A 93 8.80 -1.98 0.25
N PHE A 94 8.47 -2.73 -0.80
CA PHE A 94 7.66 -2.25 -1.92
C PHE A 94 6.31 -1.71 -1.45
N ARG A 95 5.54 -2.53 -0.71
CA ARG A 95 4.22 -2.16 -0.20
C ARG A 95 4.27 -0.96 0.73
N LYS A 96 5.29 -0.90 1.59
CA LYS A 96 5.54 0.28 2.42
C LYS A 96 5.71 1.54 1.56
N CYS A 97 6.47 1.47 0.46
CA CYS A 97 6.65 2.61 -0.44
C CYS A 97 5.35 2.99 -1.17
N ILE A 98 4.52 2.02 -1.57
CA ILE A 98 3.20 2.29 -2.19
C ILE A 98 2.29 3.06 -1.23
N ILE A 99 2.23 2.63 0.03
CA ILE A 99 1.46 3.30 1.09
C ILE A 99 2.07 4.67 1.42
N ASP A 100 3.40 4.76 1.48
CA ASP A 100 4.10 6.02 1.73
C ASP A 100 3.86 7.04 0.58
N ALA A 101 3.61 6.58 -0.64
CA ALA A 101 3.26 7.44 -1.78
C ALA A 101 1.75 7.72 -1.93
N ASP A 102 0.91 7.17 -1.05
CA ASP A 102 -0.54 7.44 -1.06
C ASP A 102 -0.85 8.81 -0.43
N GLU A 103 -0.72 9.86 -1.24
CA GLU A 103 -0.97 11.24 -0.83
C GLU A 103 -1.72 12.01 -1.91
N PHE A 104 -2.72 12.81 -1.51
CA PHE A 104 -3.53 13.59 -2.45
C PHE A 104 -2.68 14.47 -3.39
N LYS A 105 -1.55 15.02 -2.93
CA LYS A 105 -0.66 15.81 -3.80
C LYS A 105 0.07 14.97 -4.87
N ILE A 106 0.35 13.70 -4.60
CA ILE A 106 0.92 12.78 -5.60
C ILE A 106 -0.17 12.43 -6.62
N MET A 107 -1.39 12.21 -6.16
CA MET A 107 -2.57 12.02 -7.02
C MET A 107 -2.84 13.26 -7.89
N ALA A 108 -2.69 14.48 -7.34
CA ALA A 108 -2.78 15.73 -8.09
C ALA A 108 -1.73 15.81 -9.20
N ALA A 109 -0.49 15.40 -8.90
CA ALA A 109 0.57 15.38 -9.88
C ALA A 109 0.25 14.43 -11.03
N MET A 110 -0.21 13.22 -10.71
CA MET A 110 -0.68 12.27 -11.72
C MET A 110 -1.84 12.85 -12.55
N LYS A 111 -2.84 13.48 -11.92
CA LYS A 111 -3.95 14.10 -12.64
C LYS A 111 -3.47 15.12 -13.68
N ILE A 112 -2.46 15.93 -13.36
CA ILE A 112 -1.87 16.90 -14.30
C ILE A 112 -1.12 16.18 -15.43
N ILE A 113 -0.35 15.14 -15.11
CA ILE A 113 0.50 14.42 -16.06
C ILE A 113 -0.33 13.59 -17.05
N GLU A 114 -1.30 12.83 -16.53
CA GLU A 114 -2.06 11.82 -17.28
C GLU A 114 -3.47 12.29 -17.66
N GLY A 115 -3.95 13.39 -17.09
CA GLY A 115 -5.29 13.96 -17.36
C GLY A 115 -6.45 13.26 -16.65
N TYR A 116 -6.24 12.08 -16.06
CA TYR A 116 -7.26 11.32 -15.32
C TYR A 116 -6.66 10.57 -14.12
N VAL A 117 -7.54 10.12 -13.23
CA VAL A 117 -7.19 9.29 -12.06
C VAL A 117 -8.26 8.22 -11.88
N SER A 118 -7.82 6.98 -11.67
CA SER A 118 -8.61 5.84 -11.19
C SER A 118 -7.79 5.08 -10.15
N ASP A 119 -8.41 4.18 -9.39
CA ASP A 119 -7.72 3.36 -8.38
C ASP A 119 -6.52 2.60 -9.00
N ASP A 120 -6.73 1.94 -10.15
CA ASP A 120 -5.69 1.18 -10.85
C ASP A 120 -4.58 2.08 -11.39
N SER A 121 -4.95 3.14 -12.12
CA SER A 121 -3.95 4.03 -12.75
C SER A 121 -3.11 4.75 -11.69
N TYR A 122 -3.69 5.11 -10.54
CA TYR A 122 -2.94 5.69 -9.43
C TYR A 122 -2.02 4.70 -8.73
N LEU A 123 -2.44 3.43 -8.60
CA LEU A 123 -1.55 2.37 -8.11
C LEU A 123 -0.36 2.18 -9.07
N TYR A 124 -0.60 2.14 -10.38
CA TYR A 124 0.46 1.92 -11.36
C TYR A 124 1.40 3.11 -11.49
N PHE A 125 0.89 4.33 -11.32
CA PHE A 125 1.70 5.54 -11.24
C PHE A 125 2.64 5.52 -10.03
N ARG A 126 2.16 5.08 -8.85
CA ARG A 126 3.02 4.91 -7.67
C ARG A 126 4.06 3.81 -7.89
N CYS A 127 3.72 2.73 -8.59
CA CYS A 127 4.70 1.72 -9.02
C CYS A 127 5.75 2.30 -9.95
N TRP A 128 5.35 3.12 -10.92
CA TRP A 128 6.25 3.83 -11.81
C TRP A 128 7.19 4.76 -11.05
N LEU A 129 6.67 5.52 -10.07
CA LEU A 129 7.46 6.43 -9.24
C LEU A 129 8.54 5.68 -8.46
N ILE A 130 8.20 4.55 -7.85
CA ILE A 130 9.17 3.64 -7.21
C ILE A 130 10.18 3.14 -8.24
N GLY A 131 9.70 2.78 -9.43
CA GLY A 131 10.49 2.35 -10.59
C GLY A 131 11.41 3.42 -11.19
N GLN A 132 11.40 4.66 -10.67
CA GLN A 132 12.40 5.69 -10.98
C GLN A 132 13.60 5.67 -10.00
N GLY A 133 13.48 4.93 -8.90
CA GLY A 133 14.51 4.79 -7.88
C GLY A 133 14.40 5.78 -6.72
N LYS A 134 15.22 5.53 -5.68
CA LYS A 134 15.09 6.12 -4.34
C LYS A 134 15.07 7.65 -4.34
N THR A 135 16.01 8.28 -5.06
CA THR A 135 16.15 9.74 -5.04
C THR A 135 14.93 10.43 -5.63
N ILE A 136 14.48 9.99 -6.80
CA ILE A 136 13.30 10.56 -7.46
C ILE A 136 12.07 10.35 -6.59
N PHE A 137 11.87 9.13 -6.08
CA PHE A 137 10.78 8.82 -5.17
C PHE A 137 10.76 9.77 -3.96
N GLN A 138 11.89 9.92 -3.27
CA GLN A 138 11.98 10.76 -2.05
C GLN A 138 11.82 12.25 -2.31
N GLU A 139 12.38 12.79 -3.40
CA GLU A 139 12.21 14.20 -3.74
C GLU A 139 10.77 14.50 -4.16
N THR A 140 10.13 13.59 -4.90
CA THR A 140 8.72 13.70 -5.28
C THR A 140 7.79 13.67 -4.06
N LEU A 141 8.04 12.81 -3.06
CA LEU A 141 7.23 12.80 -1.82
C LEU A 141 7.34 14.11 -1.02
N LYS A 142 8.48 14.81 -1.10
CA LYS A 142 8.63 16.12 -0.46
C LYS A 142 7.96 17.22 -1.26
N ASN A 143 8.04 17.13 -2.59
CA ASN A 143 7.57 18.14 -3.51
C ASN A 143 7.20 17.50 -4.86
N PRO A 144 5.91 17.22 -5.14
CA PRO A 144 5.52 16.53 -6.38
C PRO A 144 5.82 17.34 -7.65
N ASP A 145 5.99 18.66 -7.55
CA ASP A 145 6.47 19.53 -8.63
C ASP A 145 7.86 19.13 -9.15
N TYR A 146 8.63 18.37 -8.36
CA TYR A 146 9.91 17.78 -8.77
C TYR A 146 9.78 16.90 -10.03
N LEU A 147 8.60 16.30 -10.25
CA LEU A 147 8.32 15.44 -11.41
C LEU A 147 8.50 16.14 -12.75
N THR A 148 8.46 17.47 -12.80
CA THR A 148 8.81 18.27 -14.00
C THR A 148 10.16 17.88 -14.62
N ASN A 149 11.12 17.43 -13.81
CA ASN A 149 12.47 17.02 -14.23
C ASN A 149 12.54 15.56 -14.73
N VAL A 150 11.48 14.78 -14.53
CA VAL A 150 11.49 13.31 -14.70
C VAL A 150 10.53 12.88 -15.81
N VAL A 151 9.33 13.47 -15.84
CA VAL A 151 8.25 13.05 -16.74
C VAL A 151 8.54 13.39 -18.19
N ASN A 152 8.07 12.51 -19.07
CA ASN A 152 8.10 12.67 -20.52
C ASN A 152 6.67 12.63 -21.06
N GLN A 153 6.25 13.71 -21.71
CA GLN A 153 4.89 13.87 -22.24
C GLN A 153 4.50 12.84 -23.31
N ASP A 154 5.49 12.22 -23.96
CA ASP A 154 5.26 11.20 -24.99
C ASP A 154 5.09 9.78 -24.39
N LYS A 155 5.02 9.65 -23.07
CA LYS A 155 4.95 8.37 -22.38
C LYS A 155 3.87 8.36 -21.30
N ILE A 156 3.26 7.19 -21.14
CA ILE A 156 2.43 6.87 -19.98
C ILE A 156 3.36 6.52 -18.82
N HIS A 157 3.07 7.05 -17.63
CA HIS A 157 3.90 6.87 -16.44
C HIS A 157 3.33 5.77 -15.53
N GLU A 158 3.31 4.54 -16.03
CA GLU A 158 2.80 3.37 -15.31
C GLU A 158 3.84 2.25 -15.24
N PHE A 159 3.79 1.42 -14.18
CA PHE A 159 4.63 0.22 -14.07
C PHE A 159 3.96 -0.88 -13.23
N GLU A 160 2.83 -1.40 -13.69
CA GLU A 160 2.07 -2.48 -13.04
C GLU A 160 2.95 -3.72 -12.72
N GLY A 161 3.85 -4.08 -13.65
CA GLY A 161 4.70 -5.27 -13.53
C GLY A 161 5.50 -5.36 -12.22
N LEU A 162 5.85 -4.22 -11.62
CA LEU A 162 6.54 -4.15 -10.34
C LEU A 162 5.79 -4.87 -9.20
N MET A 163 4.45 -4.89 -9.25
CA MET A 163 3.60 -5.52 -8.24
C MET A 163 3.74 -7.04 -8.18
N TYR A 164 4.35 -7.65 -9.20
CA TYR A 164 4.40 -9.10 -9.37
C TYR A 164 5.81 -9.68 -9.29
N VAL A 165 6.86 -8.85 -9.28
CA VAL A 165 8.25 -9.33 -9.36
C VAL A 165 8.64 -10.22 -8.18
N ALA A 166 8.15 -9.91 -6.97
CA ALA A 166 8.42 -10.70 -5.77
C ALA A 166 7.68 -12.04 -5.81
N THR A 167 6.39 -12.04 -6.15
CA THR A 167 5.59 -13.27 -6.33
C THR A 167 6.21 -14.19 -7.38
N LYS A 168 6.54 -13.66 -8.56
CA LYS A 168 7.17 -14.43 -9.66
C LYS A 168 8.52 -15.01 -9.23
N ALA A 169 9.38 -14.21 -8.59
CA ALA A 169 10.67 -14.69 -8.10
C ALA A 169 10.54 -15.77 -7.01
N TYR A 170 9.55 -15.62 -6.12
CA TYR A 170 9.27 -16.58 -5.06
C TYR A 170 8.75 -17.91 -5.60
N GLU A 171 7.83 -17.89 -6.58
CA GLU A 171 7.35 -19.07 -7.31
C GLU A 171 8.52 -19.82 -7.94
N ILE A 172 9.35 -19.13 -8.72
CA ILE A 172 10.53 -19.73 -9.39
C ILE A 172 11.48 -20.36 -8.37
N LYS A 173 11.76 -19.67 -7.26
CA LYS A 173 12.74 -20.14 -6.28
C LYS A 173 12.21 -21.31 -5.44
N SER A 174 10.93 -21.28 -5.08
CA SER A 174 10.32 -22.29 -4.22
C SER A 174 9.79 -23.51 -4.99
N GLY A 175 9.53 -23.37 -6.29
CA GLY A 175 8.86 -24.38 -7.10
C GLY A 175 7.38 -24.59 -6.75
N LYS A 176 6.78 -23.68 -5.96
CA LYS A 176 5.39 -23.75 -5.51
C LYS A 176 4.51 -22.82 -6.33
N LYS A 177 3.23 -23.18 -6.46
CA LYS A 177 2.19 -22.26 -6.91
C LYS A 177 1.81 -21.30 -5.78
N GLU A 178 1.29 -20.13 -6.14
CA GLU A 178 0.89 -19.09 -5.18
C GLU A 178 -0.10 -19.62 -4.13
N ASP A 179 0.21 -19.34 -2.87
CA ASP A 179 -0.57 -19.71 -1.69
C ASP A 179 -0.42 -18.65 -0.58
N GLU A 180 -1.00 -18.92 0.59
CA GLU A 180 -0.96 -18.03 1.76
C GLU A 180 0.45 -17.66 2.27
N SER A 181 1.48 -18.41 1.89
CA SER A 181 2.87 -18.16 2.28
C SER A 181 3.62 -17.22 1.33
N PHE A 182 2.97 -16.79 0.23
CA PHE A 182 3.58 -15.94 -0.77
C PHE A 182 3.75 -14.48 -0.30
N PRO A 183 4.70 -13.75 -0.89
CA PRO A 183 5.07 -12.40 -0.42
C PRO A 183 3.88 -11.46 -0.24
N ARG A 184 2.98 -11.35 -1.23
CA ARG A 184 1.81 -10.46 -1.19
C ARG A 184 0.88 -10.78 -0.03
N ASN A 185 0.57 -12.06 0.17
CA ASN A 185 -0.30 -12.52 1.25
C ASN A 185 0.33 -12.29 2.64
N GLU A 186 1.63 -12.53 2.79
CA GLU A 186 2.31 -12.24 4.05
C GLU A 186 2.42 -10.74 4.36
N ALA A 187 2.56 -9.90 3.34
CA ALA A 187 2.57 -8.46 3.51
C ALA A 187 1.22 -7.96 4.03
N GLY A 188 0.11 -8.44 3.46
CA GLY A 188 -1.25 -8.12 3.93
C GLY A 188 -1.47 -8.52 5.40
N LYS A 189 -0.97 -9.69 5.82
CA LYS A 189 -1.09 -10.18 7.22
C LYS A 189 -0.43 -9.26 8.26
N ILE A 190 0.57 -8.48 7.86
CA ILE A 190 1.26 -7.52 8.75
C ILE A 190 0.78 -6.07 8.56
N GLY A 191 -0.33 -5.86 7.84
CA GLY A 191 -0.94 -4.54 7.65
C GLY A 191 -0.34 -3.71 6.52
N LEU A 192 0.47 -4.33 5.64
CA LEU A 192 0.92 -3.70 4.39
C LEU A 192 -0.09 -4.02 3.29
N ASP A 193 -1.30 -3.52 3.45
CA ASP A 193 -2.34 -3.61 2.43
C ASP A 193 -2.43 -2.26 1.70
N TYR A 194 -2.48 -2.33 0.38
CA TYR A 194 -2.73 -1.18 -0.50
C TYR A 194 -3.93 -1.44 -1.43
N ASP A 195 -4.56 -2.61 -1.30
CA ASP A 195 -5.75 -3.03 -2.02
C ASP A 195 -6.98 -2.64 -1.15
N PHE A 196 -7.75 -3.61 -0.67
CA PHE A 196 -9.02 -3.37 0.04
C PHE A 196 -8.87 -2.86 1.49
N GLY A 197 -7.72 -3.07 2.10
CA GLY A 197 -7.42 -2.67 3.49
C GLY A 197 -6.45 -1.50 3.59
N ALA A 198 -6.28 -0.71 2.53
CA ALA A 198 -5.35 0.41 2.50
C ALA A 198 -5.60 1.43 3.64
N PRO A 199 -4.55 1.99 4.25
CA PRO A 199 -4.70 3.19 5.07
C PRO A 199 -5.32 4.34 4.27
N PRO A 200 -6.00 5.30 4.92
CA PRO A 200 -6.53 6.47 4.21
C PRO A 200 -5.42 7.24 3.49
N THR A 201 -5.72 7.70 2.26
CA THR A 201 -4.85 8.62 1.52
C THR A 201 -4.52 9.83 2.37
N LYS A 202 -3.24 10.19 2.41
CA LYS A 202 -2.73 11.24 3.28
C LYS A 202 -2.89 12.63 2.65
N GLY A 203 -2.84 13.64 3.51
CA GLY A 203 -2.87 15.04 3.10
C GLY A 203 -4.29 15.58 2.97
N VAL A 204 -4.44 16.63 2.17
CA VAL A 204 -5.71 17.31 1.92
C VAL A 204 -6.08 17.06 0.46
N ASP A 205 -7.33 16.64 0.24
CA ASP A 205 -7.92 16.47 -1.08
C ASP A 205 -7.99 17.82 -1.82
N TRP A 206 -8.19 17.78 -3.13
CA TRP A 206 -8.11 18.95 -4.00
C TRP A 206 -9.22 18.97 -5.05
N THR A 207 -9.48 20.14 -5.61
CA THR A 207 -10.31 20.33 -6.80
C THR A 207 -9.46 20.73 -8.01
N GLU A 208 -9.95 20.49 -9.24
CA GLU A 208 -9.16 20.72 -10.45
C GLU A 208 -8.70 22.19 -10.62
N ASP A 209 -9.47 23.16 -10.12
CA ASP A 209 -9.15 24.58 -10.13
C ASP A 209 -8.02 24.97 -9.16
N GLU A 210 -7.67 24.10 -8.20
CA GLU A 210 -6.56 24.31 -7.27
C GLU A 210 -5.21 23.84 -7.85
N LEU A 211 -5.22 22.98 -8.87
CA LEU A 211 -4.01 22.38 -9.46
C LEU A 211 -2.94 23.41 -9.90
N PRO A 212 -3.27 24.56 -10.53
CA PRO A 212 -2.28 25.58 -10.89
C PRO A 212 -1.53 26.17 -9.69
N ASN A 213 -2.19 26.23 -8.52
CA ASN A 213 -1.58 26.75 -7.30
C ASN A 213 -0.88 25.65 -6.49
N LEU A 214 -1.42 24.43 -6.54
CA LEU A 214 -0.91 23.28 -5.80
C LEU A 214 0.41 22.76 -6.37
N LEU A 215 0.53 22.70 -7.69
CA LEU A 215 1.69 22.18 -8.44
C LEU A 215 2.02 23.08 -9.64
N PRO A 216 2.42 24.34 -9.39
CA PRO A 216 2.51 25.37 -10.44
C PRO A 216 3.49 25.02 -11.55
N LYS A 217 4.62 24.36 -11.24
CA LYS A 217 5.62 24.03 -12.27
C LYS A 217 5.14 22.89 -13.15
N LEU A 218 4.53 21.86 -12.54
CA LEU A 218 3.99 20.73 -13.27
C LEU A 218 2.79 21.16 -14.11
N TYR A 219 1.91 22.00 -13.56
CA TYR A 219 0.75 22.51 -14.26
C TYR A 219 1.13 23.31 -15.52
N SER A 220 2.06 24.27 -15.39
CA SER A 220 2.58 25.06 -16.53
C SER A 220 3.17 24.16 -17.62
N LYS A 221 3.95 23.13 -17.25
CA LYS A 221 4.53 22.20 -18.22
C LYS A 221 3.50 21.49 -19.11
N TYR A 222 2.29 21.23 -18.62
CA TYR A 222 1.25 20.45 -19.33
C TYR A 222 0.08 21.28 -19.88
N ASN A 223 0.00 22.56 -19.53
CA ASN A 223 -1.13 23.43 -19.91
C ASN A 223 -0.71 24.73 -20.61
N ASP A 224 0.59 24.95 -20.84
CA ASP A 224 1.12 26.05 -21.66
C ASP A 224 1.15 25.73 -23.17
#